data_AF-A0A4R1XU67-F1
#
_entry.id   AF-A0A4R1XU67-F1
#
_cell.length_a   1.000
_cell.length_b   1.000
_cell.length_c   1.000
_cell.angle_alpha   90.00
_cell.angle_beta   90.00
_cell.angle_gamma   90.00
#
_symmetry.space_group_name_H-M   'P 1'
#
loop_
_entity.id
_entity.type
_entity.pdbx_description
1 polymer ?
#
loop_
_entity_poly.entity_id
_entity_poly.type
_entity_poly.pdbx_seq_one_letter_code
_entity_poly.pdbx_strand_id
1 'polypeptide(L)'
;MGVSVNDIAVKILKFDEVEKKVSFAIKAQVSNTQSDEYSDEDVSVEIQGVDAEGFEILTINLSGHVKFDSSSVLTDREDDCDKAEFIQVVNWQYVGGR
;
A
#
# COMPACT_ATOMS: atom_id res chain seq x y z
N MET A 1 -5.26 7.06 16.70
CA MET A 1 -4.43 6.84 15.50
C MET A 1 -4.79 7.94 14.52
N GLY A 2 -3.83 8.79 14.16
CA GLY A 2 -4.07 9.96 13.32
C GLY A 2 -3.66 9.75 11.86
N VAL A 3 -3.55 8.52 11.38
CA VAL A 3 -3.27 8.25 9.95
C VAL A 3 -4.47 7.50 9.39
N SER A 4 -4.95 7.94 8.23
CA SER A 4 -6.01 7.25 7.49
C SER A 4 -5.56 7.01 6.05
N VAL A 5 -5.92 5.84 5.52
CA VAL A 5 -5.62 5.46 4.14
C VAL A 5 -6.94 5.27 3.41
N ASN A 6 -7.06 5.96 2.28
CA ASN A 6 -8.24 5.94 1.40
C ASN A 6 -7.80 5.80 -0.07
N ASP A 7 -8.78 5.64 -0.97
CA ASP A 7 -8.56 5.63 -2.42
C ASP A 7 -7.46 4.66 -2.89
N ILE A 8 -7.39 3.49 -2.25
CA ILE A 8 -6.43 2.45 -2.63
C ILE A 8 -6.80 1.96 -4.03
N ALA A 9 -5.86 2.08 -4.96
CA ALA A 9 -6.03 1.61 -6.33
C ALA A 9 -4.80 0.83 -6.76
N VAL A 10 -5.05 -0.28 -7.45
CA VAL A 10 -4.02 -1.14 -8.01
C VAL A 10 -4.13 -1.15 -9.52
N LYS A 11 -3.00 -1.09 -10.20
CA LYS A 11 -2.90 -1.19 -11.64
C LYS A 11 -1.87 -2.25 -12.01
N ILE A 12 -2.33 -3.30 -12.67
CA ILE A 12 -1.44 -4.27 -13.31
C ILE A 12 -0.70 -3.55 -14.44
N LEU A 13 0.62 -3.56 -14.39
CA LEU A 13 1.52 -2.95 -15.37
C LEU A 13 1.90 -3.95 -16.46
N LYS A 14 2.22 -5.18 -16.04
CA LYS A 14 2.65 -6.26 -16.92
C LYS A 14 2.14 -7.58 -16.37
N PHE A 15 1.74 -8.46 -17.27
CA PHE A 15 1.44 -9.84 -16.93
C PHE A 15 2.25 -10.75 -17.87
N ASP A 16 3.05 -11.63 -17.29
CA ASP A 16 3.82 -12.65 -17.99
C ASP A 16 3.12 -14.01 -17.85
N GLU A 17 2.53 -14.50 -18.95
CA GLU A 17 1.79 -15.76 -18.98
C GLU A 17 2.67 -17.00 -18.89
N VAL A 18 3.94 -16.88 -19.30
CA VAL A 18 4.88 -18.01 -19.36
C VAL A 18 5.44 -18.27 -17.97
N GLU A 19 5.88 -17.21 -17.29
CA GLU A 19 6.42 -17.30 -15.93
C GLU A 19 5.33 -17.17 -14.86
N LYS A 20 4.07 -16.90 -15.24
CA LYS A 20 2.95 -16.61 -14.32
C LYS A 20 3.26 -15.47 -13.35
N LYS A 21 3.98 -14.45 -13.82
CA LYS A 21 4.36 -13.29 -13.00
C LYS A 21 3.51 -12.07 -13.35
N VAL A 22 3.27 -11.23 -12.36
CA VAL A 22 2.54 -9.97 -12.49
C VAL A 22 3.39 -8.85 -11.90
N SER A 23 3.56 -7.77 -12.66
CA SER A 23 4.04 -6.49 -12.13
C SER A 23 2.82 -5.59 -11.94
N PHE A 24 2.71 -4.94 -10.80
CA PHE A 24 1.63 -4.00 -10.52
C PHE A 24 2.16 -2.77 -9.78
N ALA A 25 1.44 -1.67 -9.96
CA ALA A 25 1.61 -0.47 -9.16
C ALA A 25 0.42 -0.31 -8.23
N ILE A 26 0.68 0.10 -7.01
CA ILE A 26 -0.33 0.47 -6.04
C ILE A 26 -0.19 1.94 -5.70
N LYS A 27 -1.34 2.59 -5.52
CA LYS A 27 -1.41 3.93 -4.95
C LYS A 27 -2.44 3.96 -3.83
N ALA A 28 -2.19 4.78 -2.83
CA ALA A 28 -3.16 5.08 -1.80
C ALA A 28 -3.06 6.54 -1.39
N GLN A 29 -4.19 7.15 -1.06
CA GLN A 29 -4.23 8.47 -0.46
C GLN A 29 -4.07 8.31 1.05
N VAL A 30 -2.96 8.81 1.58
CA VAL A 30 -2.65 8.76 3.01
C VAL A 30 -2.85 10.14 3.59
N SER A 31 -3.66 10.25 4.64
CA SER A 31 -3.95 11.50 5.33
C SER A 31 -3.43 11.43 6.77
N ASN A 32 -2.59 12.40 7.13
CA ASN A 32 -2.01 12.51 8.46
C ASN A 32 -2.77 13.56 9.26
N THR A 33 -3.69 13.09 10.09
CA THR A 33 -4.46 13.84 11.08
C THR A 33 -3.94 13.60 12.51
N GLN A 34 -2.65 13.27 12.68
CA GLN A 34 -2.04 13.23 14.01
C GLN A 34 -2.24 14.58 14.69
N SER A 35 -2.34 14.61 16.02
CA SER A 35 -2.77 15.81 16.77
C SER A 35 -1.61 16.70 17.22
N ASP A 36 -0.37 16.31 16.93
CA ASP A 36 0.83 16.94 17.46
C ASP A 36 1.83 17.28 16.34
N GLU A 37 2.21 18.55 16.25
CA GLU A 37 3.13 19.10 15.23
C GLU A 37 4.57 18.55 15.35
N TYR A 38 4.89 17.84 16.44
CA TYR A 38 6.16 17.15 16.64
C TYR A 38 6.10 15.65 16.30
N SER A 39 4.98 15.17 15.75
CA SER A 39 4.85 13.78 15.29
C SER A 39 5.56 13.59 13.96
N ASP A 40 6.20 12.43 13.78
CA ASP A 40 6.86 12.05 12.54
C ASP A 40 5.93 12.19 11.33
N GLU A 41 6.35 13.03 10.38
CA GLU A 41 5.68 13.21 9.09
C GLU A 41 6.03 12.08 8.12
N ASP A 42 6.99 11.22 8.47
CA ASP A 42 7.29 9.99 7.74
C ASP A 42 6.28 8.90 8.11
N VAL A 43 5.43 8.56 7.14
CA VAL A 43 4.34 7.60 7.30
C VAL A 43 4.66 6.35 6.51
N SER A 44 4.60 5.20 7.18
CA SER A 44 4.65 3.88 6.54
C SER A 44 3.33 3.14 6.76
N VAL A 45 2.74 2.67 5.67
CA VAL A 45 1.51 1.88 5.68
C VAL A 45 1.75 0.57 4.93
N GLU A 46 1.32 -0.52 5.53
CA GLU A 46 1.30 -1.83 4.92
C GLU A 46 -0.05 -2.09 4.30
N ILE A 47 -0.03 -2.61 3.08
CA ILE A 47 -1.20 -3.00 2.33
C ILE A 47 -1.14 -4.51 2.08
N GLN A 48 -2.17 -5.20 2.54
CA GLN A 48 -2.30 -6.65 2.41
C GLN A 48 -3.04 -7.00 1.12
N GLY A 49 -2.37 -7.75 0.25
CA GLY A 49 -2.95 -8.47 -0.87
C GLY A 49 -3.46 -9.83 -0.42
N VAL A 50 -4.66 -10.22 -0.88
CA VAL A 50 -5.25 -11.52 -0.55
C VAL A 50 -5.63 -12.31 -1.79
N ASP A 51 -5.79 -13.61 -1.58
CA ASP A 51 -6.17 -14.57 -2.61
C ASP A 51 -7.70 -14.62 -2.75
N ALA A 52 -8.22 -15.54 -3.58
CA ALA A 52 -9.66 -15.70 -3.81
C ALA A 52 -10.44 -16.06 -2.54
N GLU A 53 -9.78 -16.74 -1.61
CA GLU A 53 -10.33 -17.21 -0.33
C GLU A 53 -10.11 -16.19 0.80
N GLY A 54 -9.38 -15.10 0.54
CA GLY A 54 -9.17 -14.00 1.48
C GLY A 54 -8.02 -14.20 2.47
N PHE A 55 -7.10 -15.13 2.21
CA PHE A 55 -5.87 -15.28 2.98
C PHE A 55 -4.82 -14.27 2.52
N GLU A 56 -4.06 -13.73 3.47
CA GLU A 56 -2.90 -12.88 3.18
C GLU A 56 -1.81 -13.71 2.49
N ILE A 57 -1.37 -13.21 1.33
CA ILE A 57 -0.27 -13.80 0.57
C ILE A 57 0.83 -12.79 0.23
N LEU A 58 0.53 -11.50 0.39
CA LEU A 58 1.41 -10.42 -0.02
C LEU A 58 1.21 -9.22 0.89
N THR A 59 2.31 -8.59 1.27
CA THR A 59 2.32 -7.33 2.00
C THR A 59 3.16 -6.32 1.23
N ILE A 60 2.56 -5.18 0.89
CA ILE A 60 3.21 -4.08 0.17
C ILE A 60 3.36 -2.91 1.13
N ASN A 61 4.56 -2.34 1.20
CA ASN A 61 4.87 -1.23 2.10
C ASN A 61 4.87 0.10 1.33
N LEU A 62 3.85 0.94 1.54
CA LEU A 62 3.88 2.32 1.07
C LEU A 62 4.51 3.20 2.14
N SER A 63 5.63 3.84 1.84
CA SER A 63 6.27 4.80 2.72
C SER A 63 6.46 6.15 2.05
N GLY A 64 6.39 7.22 2.84
CA GLY A 64 6.68 8.56 2.36
C GLY A 64 6.32 9.64 3.35
N HIS A 65 6.68 10.87 2.99
CA HIS A 65 6.47 12.03 3.83
C HIS A 65 5.07 12.63 3.62
N VAL A 66 4.25 12.60 4.65
CA VAL A 66 2.88 13.13 4.69
C VAL A 66 2.79 14.16 5.80
N LYS A 67 2.74 15.42 5.38
CA LYS A 67 2.69 16.55 6.31
C LYS A 67 1.50 16.48 7.25
N PHE A 68 1.68 17.06 8.43
CA PHE A 68 0.58 17.25 9.38
C PHE A 68 -0.62 17.97 8.74
N ASP A 69 -1.83 17.50 9.07
CA ASP A 69 -3.12 17.97 8.58
C ASP A 69 -3.22 17.99 7.03
N SER A 70 -2.44 17.13 6.38
CA SER A 70 -2.38 17.02 4.92
C SER A 70 -2.61 15.60 4.46
N SER A 71 -2.98 15.48 3.19
CA SER A 71 -3.04 14.23 2.45
C SER A 71 -1.97 14.20 1.35
N SER A 72 -1.30 13.07 1.21
CA SER A 72 -0.38 12.80 0.10
C SER A 72 -0.76 11.47 -0.55
N VAL A 73 -0.52 11.37 -1.86
CA VAL A 73 -0.63 10.09 -2.57
C VAL A 73 0.70 9.38 -2.45
N LEU A 74 0.71 8.24 -1.77
CA LEU A 74 1.84 7.33 -1.76
C LEU A 74 1.64 6.30 -2.86
N THR A 75 2.72 5.98 -3.56
CA THR A 75 2.71 4.99 -4.64
C THR A 75 3.91 4.08 -4.50
N ASP A 76 3.71 2.80 -4.75
CA ASP A 76 4.80 1.85 -4.86
C ASP A 76 4.55 0.87 -6.00
N ARG A 77 5.59 0.16 -6.40
CA ARG A 77 5.53 -0.84 -7.46
C ARG A 77 6.19 -2.12 -7.01
N GLU A 78 5.54 -3.23 -7.35
CA GLU A 78 6.12 -4.55 -7.22
C GLU A 78 6.28 -5.15 -8.61
N ASP A 79 7.47 -5.64 -8.88
CA ASP A 79 7.85 -6.29 -10.12
C ASP A 79 8.04 -7.79 -9.87
N ASP A 80 7.70 -8.62 -10.87
CA ASP A 80 7.92 -10.07 -10.84
C ASP A 80 7.19 -10.85 -9.71
N CYS A 81 6.04 -10.35 -9.22
CA CYS A 81 5.23 -11.04 -8.21
C CYS A 81 4.51 -12.26 -8.80
N ASP A 82 4.39 -13.37 -8.06
CA ASP A 82 3.68 -14.57 -8.53
C ASP A 82 2.16 -14.31 -8.65
N LYS A 83 1.64 -14.43 -9.88
CA LYS A 83 0.24 -14.13 -10.25
C LYS A 83 -0.79 -15.11 -9.68
N ALA A 84 -0.33 -16.26 -9.17
CA ALA A 84 -1.21 -17.23 -8.51
C ALA A 84 -1.75 -16.71 -7.18
N GLU A 85 -1.10 -15.69 -6.62
CA GLU A 85 -1.41 -15.20 -5.29
C GLU A 85 -2.24 -13.91 -5.38
N PHE A 86 -1.79 -12.87 -6.09
CA PHE A 86 -2.45 -11.57 -6.01
C PHE A 86 -3.79 -11.47 -6.79
N ILE A 87 -4.93 -11.34 -6.08
CA ILE A 87 -6.24 -11.02 -6.67
C ILE A 87 -6.64 -9.57 -6.45
N GLN A 88 -6.58 -9.09 -5.20
CA GLN A 88 -6.96 -7.73 -4.85
C GLN A 88 -6.36 -7.30 -3.51
N VAL A 89 -6.35 -5.99 -3.27
CA VAL A 89 -6.07 -5.41 -1.95
C VAL A 89 -7.35 -5.39 -1.13
N VAL A 90 -7.29 -5.84 0.11
CA VAL A 90 -8.47 -5.85 1.00
C VAL A 90 -8.27 -5.11 2.31
N ASN A 91 -7.03 -4.88 2.74
CA ASN A 91 -6.78 -4.30 4.05
C ASN A 91 -5.49 -3.48 4.09
N TRP A 92 -5.42 -2.55 5.06
CA TRP A 92 -4.23 -1.76 5.32
C TRP A 92 -3.99 -1.61 6.83
N GLN A 93 -2.73 -1.46 7.22
CA GLN A 93 -2.34 -1.15 8.59
C GLN A 93 -1.24 -0.09 8.64
N TYR A 94 -1.30 0.81 9.63
CA TYR A 94 -0.23 1.76 9.90
C TYR A 94 0.86 1.09 10.75
N VAL A 95 2.11 1.19 10.31
CA VAL A 95 3.25 0.48 10.96
C VAL A 95 4.17 1.40 11.75
N GLY A 96 4.02 2.73 11.60
CA GLY A 96 4.89 3.71 12.25
C GLY A 96 6.05 4.17 11.37
N GLY A 97 6.29 5.49 11.36
CA GLY A 97 7.61 6.07 11.06
C GLY A 97 8.55 5.87 12.25
N ARG A 98 9.84 5.70 11.98
CA ARG A 98 10.86 5.32 12.96
C ARG A 98 11.68 6.52 13.40
#